data_AF-A0A6B2S1R9-F1
#
_entry.id   AF-A0A6B2S1R9-F1
#
_cell.length_a   1.000
_cell.length_b   1.000
_cell.length_c   1.000
_cell.angle_alpha   90.00
_cell.angle_beta   90.00
_cell.angle_gamma   90.00
#
_symmetry.space_group_name_H-M   'P 1'
#
loop_
_entity.id
_entity.type
_entity.pdbx_description
1 polymer ?
#
loop_
_entity_poly.entity_id
_entity_poly.type
_entity_poly.pdbx_seq_one_letter_code
_entity_poly.pdbx_strand_id
1 'polypeptide(L)'
;MEWQFDGGVGATLETGLGDVRLTARSAPADPGITLVCSPARARELAAALLRAADEAERAQPVERVSVAARDLRRGDVRDSDRSMTVERVRVLGETVQVTWRSETGRSWTQEYAAGTDIGLRRRA
;
A
#
# COMPACT_ATOMS: atom_id res chain seq x y z
N MET A 1 -0.96 -9.38 27.88
CA MET A 1 0.13 -8.74 27.11
C MET A 1 -0.49 -7.49 26.51
N GLU A 2 -0.22 -6.32 27.10
CA GLU A 2 -0.78 -5.05 26.63
C GLU A 2 0.15 -4.47 25.56
N TRP A 3 -0.43 -4.11 24.42
CA TRP A 3 0.27 -3.41 23.36
C TRP A 3 -0.31 -2.00 23.30
N GLN A 4 0.49 -1.01 23.68
CA GLN A 4 0.09 0.40 23.62
C GLN A 4 0.70 1.00 22.35
N PHE A 5 -0.15 1.41 21.41
CA PHE A 5 0.26 2.11 20.20
C PHE A 5 0.15 3.62 20.46
N ASP A 6 1.25 4.36 20.24
CA ASP A 6 1.27 5.81 20.40
C ASP A 6 0.43 6.46 19.28
N GLY A 7 -0.74 6.98 19.64
CA GLY A 7 -1.67 7.63 18.70
C GLY A 7 -3.13 7.22 18.85
N GLY A 8 -3.73 7.42 20.04
CA GLY A 8 -5.19 7.44 20.27
C GLY A 8 -5.99 6.13 20.05
N VAL A 9 -5.50 5.23 19.21
CA VAL A 9 -6.12 3.95 18.87
C VAL A 9 -5.47 2.86 19.72
N GLY A 10 -6.29 2.18 20.53
CA GLY A 10 -5.82 1.13 21.44
C GLY A 10 -6.64 -0.14 21.29
N ALA A 11 -5.96 -1.29 21.32
CA ALA A 11 -6.59 -2.61 21.35
C ALA A 11 -6.07 -3.42 22.55
N THR A 12 -6.99 -3.90 23.38
CA THR A 12 -6.66 -4.78 24.52
C THR A 12 -7.26 -6.16 24.27
N LEU A 13 -6.44 -7.20 24.45
CA LEU A 13 -6.85 -8.59 24.36
C LEU A 13 -6.66 -9.26 25.72
N GLU A 14 -7.76 -9.78 26.27
CA GLU A 14 -7.79 -10.53 27.51
C GLU A 14 -8.33 -11.94 27.24
N THR A 15 -7.77 -12.94 27.90
CA THR A 15 -8.22 -14.34 27.79
C THR A 15 -8.72 -14.81 29.15
N GLY A 16 -9.97 -15.24 29.21
CA GLY A 16 -10.54 -15.93 30.37
C GLY A 16 -10.60 -17.44 30.16
N LEU A 17 -11.04 -18.16 31.20
CA LEU A 17 -11.31 -19.59 31.08
C LEU A 17 -12.57 -19.80 30.22
N GLY A 18 -12.36 -20.05 28.92
CA GLY A 18 -13.42 -20.39 27.97
C GLY A 18 -13.84 -19.26 27.04
N ASP A 19 -13.32 -18.05 27.24
CA ASP A 19 -13.61 -16.88 26.41
C ASP A 19 -12.38 -16.02 26.10
N VAL A 20 -12.54 -15.20 25.08
CA VAL A 20 -11.58 -14.20 24.64
C VAL A 20 -12.32 -12.89 24.54
N ARG A 21 -11.80 -11.86 25.22
CA ARG A 21 -12.31 -10.51 25.21
C ARG A 21 -11.37 -9.60 24.43
N LEU A 22 -11.91 -8.96 23.40
CA LEU A 22 -11.23 -7.94 22.62
C LEU A 22 -11.91 -6.60 22.88
N THR A 23 -11.14 -5.58 23.23
CA THR A 23 -11.63 -4.19 23.34
C THR A 23 -10.85 -3.33 22.37
N ALA A 24 -11.54 -2.63 21.48
CA ALA A 24 -10.96 -1.67 20.55
C ALA A 24 -11.52 -0.27 20.82
N ARG A 25 -10.64 0.74 20.88
CA ARG A 25 -11.00 2.16 21.04
C ARG A 25 -10.30 2.98 19.96
N SER A 26 -11.01 3.93 19.37
CA SER A 26 -10.46 4.83 18.34
C SER A 26 -9.84 6.11 18.91
N ALA A 27 -10.23 6.48 20.14
CA ALA A 27 -9.70 7.61 20.89
C ALA A 27 -9.75 7.32 22.40
N PRO A 28 -8.99 8.04 23.25
CA PRO A 28 -8.98 7.82 24.70
C PRO A 28 -10.35 8.00 25.38
N ALA A 29 -11.19 8.86 24.83
CA ALA A 29 -12.55 9.14 25.32
C ALA A 29 -13.64 8.30 24.64
N ASP A 30 -13.28 7.45 23.67
CA ASP A 30 -14.22 6.55 23.00
C ASP A 30 -14.52 5.36 23.94
N PRO A 31 -15.81 5.08 24.26
CA PRO A 31 -16.16 3.89 25.04
C PRO A 31 -15.68 2.59 24.39
N GLY A 32 -15.44 2.59 23.08
CA GLY A 32 -14.93 1.46 22.33
C GLY A 32 -15.96 0.38 22.10
N ILE A 33 -15.51 -0.66 21.40
CA ILE A 33 -16.30 -1.85 21.14
C ILE A 33 -15.62 -3.01 21.88
N THR A 34 -16.39 -3.69 22.73
CA THR A 34 -15.97 -4.92 23.40
C THR A 34 -16.68 -6.12 22.80
N LEU A 35 -15.90 -7.09 22.32
CA LEU A 35 -16.38 -8.37 21.85
C LEU A 35 -15.92 -9.47 22.79
N VAL A 36 -16.85 -10.31 23.25
CA VAL A 36 -16.56 -11.53 24.01
C VAL A 36 -16.96 -12.73 23.15
N CYS A 37 -16.04 -13.65 22.94
CA CYS A 37 -16.28 -14.81 22.09
C CYS A 37 -15.49 -16.04 22.54
N SER A 38 -15.87 -17.23 22.06
CA SER A 38 -15.09 -18.43 22.33
C SER A 38 -13.74 -18.40 21.62
N PRO A 39 -12.72 -19.16 22.07
CA PRO A 39 -11.43 -19.22 21.40
C PRO A 39 -11.50 -19.66 19.92
N ALA A 40 -12.50 -20.46 19.54
CA ALA A 40 -12.70 -20.83 18.14
C ALA A 40 -13.14 -19.63 17.29
N ARG A 41 -14.14 -18.88 17.77
CA ARG A 41 -14.63 -17.67 17.11
C ARG A 41 -13.58 -16.55 17.08
N ALA A 42 -12.76 -16.43 18.12
CA ALA A 42 -11.64 -15.49 18.15
C ALA A 42 -10.63 -15.76 17.01
N ARG A 43 -10.32 -17.03 16.73
CA ARG A 43 -9.44 -17.41 15.61
C ARG A 43 -10.04 -17.09 14.25
N GLU A 44 -11.34 -17.36 14.07
CA GLU A 44 -12.06 -17.00 12.84
C GLU A 44 -12.05 -15.48 12.61
N LEU A 45 -12.29 -14.69 13.66
CA LEU A 45 -12.24 -13.23 13.59
C LEU A 45 -10.84 -12.74 13.24
N ALA A 46 -9.79 -13.27 13.89
CA ALA A 46 -8.41 -12.90 13.59
C ALA A 46 -8.06 -13.16 12.11
N ALA A 47 -8.47 -14.31 11.56
CA ALA A 47 -8.27 -14.62 10.14
C ALA A 47 -9.05 -13.68 9.21
N ALA A 48 -10.27 -13.29 9.58
CA ALA A 48 -11.06 -12.33 8.81
C ALA A 48 -10.44 -10.91 8.83
N LEU A 49 -9.98 -10.46 10.00
CA LEU A 49 -9.32 -9.18 10.16
C LEU A 49 -7.99 -9.12 9.39
N LEU A 50 -7.20 -10.19 9.41
CA LEU A 50 -5.97 -10.26 8.61
C LEU A 50 -6.28 -10.14 7.11
N ARG A 51 -7.30 -10.85 6.61
CA ARG A 51 -7.72 -10.72 5.22
C ARG A 51 -8.19 -9.31 4.88
N ALA A 52 -8.97 -8.68 5.77
CA ALA A 52 -9.46 -7.33 5.58
C ALA A 52 -8.32 -6.29 5.61
N ALA A 53 -7.33 -6.46 6.49
CA ALA A 53 -6.13 -5.63 6.54
C ALA A 53 -5.32 -5.77 5.25
N ASP A 54 -5.04 -7.00 4.82
CA ASP A 54 -4.38 -7.27 3.55
C ASP A 54 -5.14 -6.66 2.35
N GLU A 55 -6.46 -6.77 2.34
CA GLU A 55 -7.31 -6.18 1.30
C GLU A 55 -7.25 -4.66 1.35
N ALA A 56 -7.31 -4.04 2.54
CA ALA A 56 -7.18 -2.61 2.71
C ALA A 56 -5.78 -2.09 2.31
N GLU A 57 -4.72 -2.85 2.58
CA GLU A 57 -3.35 -2.54 2.13
C GLU A 57 -3.22 -2.66 0.60
N ARG A 58 -3.88 -3.65 -0.02
CA ARG A 58 -3.94 -3.79 -1.49
C ARG A 58 -4.84 -2.72 -2.13
N ALA A 59 -5.90 -2.31 -1.45
CA ALA A 59 -6.86 -1.33 -1.92
C ALA A 59 -6.42 0.11 -1.64
N GLN A 60 -5.45 0.32 -0.74
CA GLN A 60 -4.81 1.62 -0.58
C GLN A 60 -4.23 2.02 -1.94
N PRO A 61 -4.75 3.08 -2.57
CA PRO A 61 -4.14 3.59 -3.78
C PRO A 61 -2.74 4.02 -3.37
N VAL A 62 -1.72 3.29 -3.86
CA VAL A 62 -0.35 3.81 -3.90
C VAL A 62 -0.48 5.23 -4.42
N GLU A 63 -0.09 6.22 -3.62
CA GLU A 63 -0.30 7.63 -3.95
C GLU A 63 0.33 7.90 -5.32
N ARG A 64 -0.49 7.88 -6.38
CA ARG A 64 -0.04 7.85 -7.75
C ARG A 64 0.45 9.23 -8.11
N VAL A 65 1.74 9.36 -8.38
CA VAL A 65 2.28 10.59 -8.92
C VAL A 65 2.25 10.46 -10.43
N SER A 66 1.30 11.13 -11.08
CA SER A 66 1.31 11.26 -12.55
C SER A 66 2.35 12.31 -12.95
N VAL A 67 3.27 11.94 -13.83
CA VAL A 67 4.30 12.82 -14.39
C VAL A 67 4.22 12.77 -15.90
N ALA A 68 4.29 13.92 -16.57
CA ALA A 68 4.32 13.94 -18.03
C ALA A 68 5.58 13.22 -18.55
N ALA A 69 5.48 12.54 -19.70
CA ALA A 69 6.55 11.69 -20.22
C ALA A 69 7.89 12.45 -20.38
N ARG A 70 7.84 13.73 -20.75
CA ARG A 70 9.03 14.60 -20.88
C ARG A 70 9.73 14.90 -19.56
N ASP A 71 9.01 14.80 -18.45
CA ASP A 71 9.47 15.16 -17.11
C ASP A 71 9.98 13.95 -16.31
N LEU A 72 9.88 12.73 -16.89
CA LEU A 72 10.42 11.51 -16.30
C LEU A 72 11.93 11.60 -16.08
N ARG A 73 12.37 11.04 -14.95
CA ARG A 73 13.78 10.98 -14.53
C ARG A 73 14.24 9.54 -14.44
N ARG A 74 15.54 9.33 -14.68
CA ARG A 74 16.18 8.04 -14.45
C ARG A 74 15.98 7.62 -12.99
N GLY A 75 15.53 6.39 -12.78
CA GLY A 75 15.21 5.84 -11.46
C GLY A 75 13.74 5.96 -11.06
N ASP A 76 12.92 6.72 -11.79
CA ASP A 76 11.47 6.73 -11.57
C ASP A 76 10.89 5.34 -11.83
N VAL A 77 9.92 4.93 -11.01
CA VAL A 77 9.32 3.60 -11.07
C VAL A 77 7.86 3.72 -11.46
N ARG A 78 7.47 3.04 -12.54
CA ARG A 78 6.08 3.01 -13.02
C ARG A 78 5.16 2.33 -12.01
N ASP A 79 3.98 2.92 -11.80
CA ASP A 79 2.88 2.31 -11.05
C ASP A 79 2.07 1.40 -11.99
N SER A 80 2.36 0.10 -11.99
CA SER A 80 1.66 -0.94 -12.75
C SER A 80 1.87 -2.30 -12.10
N ASP A 81 1.16 -3.34 -12.57
CA ASP A 81 1.24 -4.73 -12.07
C ASP A 81 2.67 -5.28 -11.95
N ARG A 82 3.60 -4.71 -12.71
CA ARG A 82 5.04 -5.01 -12.64
C ARG A 82 5.81 -3.72 -12.45
N SER A 83 6.70 -3.67 -11.45
CA SER A 83 7.59 -2.52 -11.29
C SER A 83 8.54 -2.41 -12.48
N MET A 84 8.61 -1.22 -13.04
CA MET A 84 9.50 -0.89 -14.16
C MET A 84 10.21 0.41 -13.85
N THR A 85 11.54 0.41 -13.92
CA THR A 85 12.35 1.59 -13.66
C THR A 85 12.72 2.29 -14.96
N VAL A 86 12.63 3.62 -14.99
CA VAL A 86 13.17 4.44 -16.06
C VAL A 86 14.69 4.32 -16.07
N GLU A 87 15.23 3.73 -17.13
CA GLU A 87 16.68 3.62 -17.35
C GLU A 87 17.22 4.83 -18.11
N ARG A 88 16.47 5.34 -19.09
CA ARG A 88 16.85 6.47 -19.95
C ARG A 88 15.61 7.18 -20.49
N VAL A 89 15.69 8.50 -20.65
CA VAL A 89 14.66 9.31 -21.33
C VAL A 89 15.36 10.11 -22.43
N ARG A 90 14.77 10.16 -23.62
CA ARG A 90 15.19 11.00 -24.74
C ARG A 90 14.00 11.78 -25.26
N VAL A 91 14.08 13.10 -25.23
CA VAL A 91 13.06 13.99 -25.79
C VAL A 91 13.42 14.29 -27.25
N LEU A 92 12.52 13.97 -28.16
CA LEU A 92 12.64 14.14 -29.61
C LEU A 92 11.48 15.02 -30.11
N GLY A 93 11.51 16.30 -29.74
CA GLY A 93 10.44 17.23 -30.05
C GLY A 93 9.17 16.88 -29.27
N GLU A 94 8.09 16.56 -29.98
CA GLU A 94 6.80 16.17 -29.38
C GLU A 94 6.74 14.70 -28.93
N THR A 95 7.75 13.91 -29.30
CA THR A 95 7.85 12.50 -28.91
C THR A 95 8.93 12.32 -27.84
N VAL A 96 8.67 11.46 -26.86
CA VAL A 96 9.63 11.08 -25.82
C VAL A 96 9.86 9.58 -25.88
N GLN A 97 11.11 9.17 -26.09
CA GLN A 97 11.53 7.78 -25.99
C GLN A 97 11.99 7.48 -24.57
N VAL A 98 11.31 6.56 -23.91
CA VAL A 98 11.65 6.10 -22.55
C VAL A 98 12.15 4.67 -22.64
N THR A 99 13.39 4.44 -22.21
CA THR A 99 13.90 3.09 -21.97
C THR A 99 13.52 2.66 -20.56
N TRP A 100 12.74 1.60 -20.46
CA TRP A 100 12.35 0.96 -19.21
C TRP A 100 13.23 -0.26 -18.94
N ARG A 101 13.40 -0.58 -17.66
CA ARG A 101 14.01 -1.81 -17.18
C ARG A 101 13.04 -2.50 -16.21
N SER A 102 12.74 -3.77 -16.46
CA SER A 102 12.00 -4.60 -15.51
C SER A 102 12.88 -5.02 -14.33
N GLU A 103 12.27 -5.43 -13.23
CA GLU A 103 12.98 -6.05 -12.10
C GLU A 103 13.75 -7.32 -12.51
N THR A 104 13.28 -8.03 -13.54
CA THR A 104 13.95 -9.19 -14.13
C THR A 104 15.11 -8.85 -15.06
N GLY A 105 15.50 -7.56 -15.15
CA GLY A 105 16.66 -7.09 -15.91
C GLY A 105 16.45 -6.93 -17.42
N ARG A 106 15.23 -7.12 -17.93
CA ARG A 106 14.93 -6.86 -19.35
C ARG A 106 14.74 -5.36 -19.56
N SER A 107 15.34 -4.82 -20.62
CA SER A 107 15.17 -3.42 -21.00
C SER A 107 14.49 -3.30 -22.37
N TRP A 108 13.64 -2.29 -22.54
CA TRP A 108 13.02 -1.96 -23.83
C TRP A 108 12.72 -0.47 -23.91
N THR A 109 12.58 0.04 -25.13
CA THR A 109 12.25 1.45 -25.39
C THR A 109 10.79 1.56 -25.83
N GLN A 110 10.08 2.53 -25.28
CA GLN A 110 8.71 2.87 -25.65
C GLN A 110 8.62 4.37 -25.94
N GLU A 111 7.86 4.73 -26.96
CA GLU A 111 7.64 6.11 -27.36
C GLU A 111 6.32 6.63 -26.80
N TYR A 112 6.31 7.88 -26.38
CA TYR A 112 5.16 8.58 -25.84
C TYR A 112 5.06 9.99 -26.44
N ALA A 113 3.87 10.59 -26.45
CA ALA A 113 3.78 12.02 -26.64
C ALA A 113 4.35 12.75 -25.42
N ALA A 114 4.96 13.91 -25.60
CA ALA A 114 5.66 14.63 -24.53
C ALA A 114 4.77 14.99 -23.33
N GLY A 115 3.48 15.22 -23.57
CA GLY A 115 2.47 15.50 -22.55
C GLY A 115 1.73 14.28 -22.02
N THR A 116 2.08 13.05 -22.42
CA THR A 116 1.42 11.85 -21.88
C THR A 116 1.72 11.71 -20.39
N ASP A 117 0.68 11.69 -19.56
CA ASP A 117 0.83 11.42 -18.13
C ASP A 117 1.15 9.95 -17.87
N ILE A 118 2.22 9.71 -17.11
CA ILE A 118 2.70 8.39 -16.72
C ILE A 118 2.60 8.28 -15.20
N GLY A 119 1.84 7.29 -14.71
CA GLY A 119 1.71 7.01 -13.29
C GLY A 119 2.99 6.38 -12.71
N LEU A 120 3.50 6.98 -11.64
CA LEU A 120 4.69 6.55 -10.93
C LEU A 120 4.38 6.19 -9.48
N ARG A 121 5.20 5.28 -8.91
CA ARG A 121 5.26 5.04 -7.46
C ARG A 121 5.97 6.22 -6.79
N ARG A 122 5.46 6.65 -5.63
CA ARG A 122 6.10 7.68 -4.81
C ARG A 122 7.51 7.23 -4.39
N ARG A 123 8.49 8.12 -4.56
CA ARG A 123 9.86 7.92 -4.09
C ARG A 123 9.85 7.95 -2.55
N ALA A 124 10.36 6.88 -1.92
CA ALA A 124 10.64 6.87 -0.48
C ALA A 124 11.85 7.77 -0.17
#